data_AF-A0A961BNC2-F1
#
_entry.id   AF-A0A961BNC2-F1
#
_cell.length_a   1.000
_cell.length_b   1.000
_cell.length_c   1.000
_cell.angle_alpha   90.00
_cell.angle_beta   90.00
_cell.angle_gamma   90.00
#
_symmetry.space_group_name_H-M   'P 1'
#
loop_
_entity.id
_entity.type
_entity.pdbx_description
1 polymer ?
#
loop_
_entity_poly.entity_id
_entity_poly.type
_entity_poly.pdbx_seq_one_letter_code
_entity_poly.pdbx_strand_id
1 'polypeptide(L)'
;FASAGAGSVMSMWLGPDGGWAVGASSTMYFASAGAGSVMSMWLGPDGGWAVGASGAIFGLFGAWLFVAWRMRHSPGGRAMFNQLLILMAINVVLPFLVPGIDWLGHVGGFVGGTAIAALWSVFAVGRTNARVVRTAIGAGALAVVIAAAVVIV
;
A
#
# COMPACT_ATOMS: atom_id res chain seq x y z
N PHE A 1 11.36 -18.77 -14.91
CA PHE A 1 10.90 -17.51 -14.28
C PHE A 1 9.78 -16.77 -15.03
N ALA A 2 9.16 -17.36 -16.07
CA ALA A 2 8.11 -16.72 -16.88
C ALA A 2 6.66 -17.14 -16.57
N SER A 3 6.41 -18.07 -15.65
CA SER A 3 5.05 -18.57 -15.34
C SER A 3 4.39 -17.94 -14.11
N ALA A 4 5.12 -17.12 -13.33
CA ALA A 4 4.63 -16.59 -12.05
C ALA A 4 3.68 -15.38 -12.18
N GLY A 5 3.51 -14.80 -13.36
CA GLY A 5 2.98 -13.44 -13.53
C GLY A 5 1.59 -13.19 -12.94
N ALA A 6 0.60 -14.02 -13.26
CA ALA A 6 -0.78 -13.82 -12.78
C ALA A 6 -1.06 -14.59 -11.48
N GLY A 7 -0.54 -15.83 -11.36
CA GLY A 7 -0.74 -16.68 -10.19
C GLY A 7 -0.10 -16.13 -8.92
N SER A 8 1.10 -15.53 -9.01
CA SER A 8 1.76 -14.93 -7.83
C SER A 8 1.06 -13.67 -7.35
N VAL A 9 0.41 -12.93 -8.24
CA VAL A 9 -0.32 -11.70 -7.90
C VAL A 9 -1.64 -12.01 -7.26
N MET A 10 -2.40 -12.95 -7.81
CA MET A 10 -3.61 -13.43 -7.15
C MET A 10 -3.25 -14.04 -5.79
N SER A 11 -2.10 -14.73 -5.71
CA SER A 11 -1.61 -15.25 -4.44
C SER A 11 -1.30 -14.16 -3.43
N MET A 12 -1.14 -12.87 -3.77
CA MET A 12 -0.95 -11.79 -2.76
C MET A 12 -2.25 -11.43 -2.04
N TRP A 13 -3.36 -11.51 -2.78
CA TRP A 13 -4.70 -11.19 -2.29
C TRP A 13 -5.47 -12.42 -1.80
N LEU A 14 -5.03 -13.60 -2.20
CA LEU A 14 -5.52 -14.90 -1.76
C LEU A 14 -4.50 -15.59 -0.84
N GLY A 15 -4.97 -16.39 0.09
CA GLY A 15 -4.13 -17.31 0.84
C GLY A 15 -3.73 -18.54 0.02
N PRO A 16 -2.83 -19.39 0.53
CA PRO A 16 -2.45 -20.66 -0.09
C PRO A 16 -3.65 -21.61 -0.29
N ASP A 17 -4.71 -21.40 0.48
CA ASP A 17 -5.98 -22.12 0.50
C ASP A 17 -7.01 -21.56 -0.51
N GLY A 18 -6.67 -20.51 -1.26
CA GLY A 18 -7.61 -19.82 -2.16
C GLY A 18 -8.62 -18.91 -1.46
N GLY A 19 -8.66 -18.90 -0.12
CA GLY A 19 -9.46 -17.96 0.66
C GLY A 19 -8.89 -16.53 0.59
N TRP A 20 -9.72 -15.51 0.72
CA TRP A 20 -9.25 -14.12 0.73
C TRP A 20 -8.18 -13.89 1.81
N ALA A 21 -7.25 -12.95 1.60
CA ALA A 21 -6.24 -12.56 2.59
C ALA A 21 -6.62 -11.30 3.40
N VAL A 22 -7.92 -11.03 3.61
CA VAL A 22 -8.45 -9.82 4.28
C VAL A 22 -7.72 -9.47 5.57
N GLY A 23 -7.37 -10.40 6.46
CA GLY A 23 -6.60 -10.06 7.67
C GLY A 23 -5.24 -9.39 7.37
N ALA A 24 -4.52 -9.90 6.37
CA ALA A 24 -3.29 -9.28 5.90
C ALA A 24 -3.58 -7.95 5.19
N SER A 25 -4.62 -7.88 4.36
CA SER A 25 -5.02 -6.65 3.67
C SER A 25 -5.45 -5.54 4.62
N SER A 26 -6.11 -5.86 5.74
CA SER A 26 -6.53 -4.89 6.75
C SER A 26 -5.33 -4.30 7.50
N THR A 27 -4.35 -5.13 7.88
CA THR A 27 -3.14 -4.62 8.54
C THR A 27 -2.33 -3.70 7.62
N MET A 28 -2.23 -4.02 6.32
CA MET A 28 -1.67 -3.12 5.32
C MET A 28 -2.46 -1.81 5.20
N TYR A 29 -3.80 -1.89 5.17
CA TYR A 29 -4.67 -0.73 5.08
C TYR A 29 -4.42 0.26 6.23
N PHE A 30 -4.44 -0.22 7.48
CA PHE A 30 -4.20 0.63 8.65
C PHE A 30 -2.76 1.14 8.75
N ALA A 31 -1.77 0.29 8.41
CA ALA A 31 -0.37 0.72 8.36
C ALA A 31 -0.17 1.83 7.32
N SER A 32 -0.83 1.74 6.17
CA SER A 32 -0.78 2.78 5.13
C SER A 32 -1.49 4.06 5.58
N ALA A 33 -2.65 3.94 6.25
CA ALA A 33 -3.35 5.08 6.82
C ALA A 33 -2.42 5.85 7.77
N GLY A 34 -1.83 5.15 8.73
CA GLY A 34 -0.94 5.78 9.70
C GLY A 34 0.37 6.26 9.09
N ALA A 35 0.92 5.60 8.06
CA ALA A 35 2.09 6.10 7.34
C ALA A 35 1.82 7.45 6.67
N GLY A 36 0.61 7.62 6.12
CA GLY A 36 0.10 8.92 5.67
C GLY A 36 0.07 9.94 6.79
N SER A 37 -0.59 9.62 7.91
CA SER A 37 -0.69 10.49 9.07
C SER A 37 0.67 10.92 9.62
N VAL A 38 1.61 9.98 9.79
CA VAL A 38 2.97 10.25 10.25
C VAL A 38 3.71 11.18 9.29
N MET A 39 3.64 10.94 7.98
CA MET A 39 4.30 11.80 7.00
C MET A 39 3.76 13.24 7.05
N SER A 40 2.45 13.42 7.15
CA SER A 40 1.84 14.75 7.26
C SER A 40 2.17 15.45 8.56
N MET A 41 2.22 14.72 9.69
CA MET A 41 2.62 15.30 10.97
C MET A 41 4.06 15.79 10.96
N TRP A 42 4.96 15.00 10.35
CA TRP A 42 6.40 15.24 10.40
C TRP A 42 6.87 16.27 9.36
N LEU A 43 6.22 16.30 8.20
CA LEU A 43 6.64 17.11 7.06
C LEU A 43 5.62 18.20 6.67
N GLY A 44 4.43 18.18 7.28
CA GLY A 44 3.36 19.11 6.98
C GLY A 44 3.61 20.51 7.57
N PRO A 45 3.20 21.59 6.87
CA PRO A 45 3.45 22.96 7.32
C PRO A 45 2.86 23.28 8.70
N ASP A 46 1.73 22.66 9.02
CA ASP A 46 0.96 22.94 10.24
C ASP A 46 1.15 21.88 11.34
N GLY A 47 2.00 20.86 11.12
CA GLY A 47 2.20 19.74 12.05
C GLY A 47 0.91 18.94 12.35
N GLY A 48 -0.11 19.07 11.52
CA GLY A 48 -1.44 18.51 11.73
C GLY A 48 -1.53 17.01 11.45
N TRP A 49 -2.52 16.36 12.05
CA TRP A 49 -2.85 14.96 11.79
C TRP A 49 -3.55 14.82 10.44
N ALA A 50 -3.03 13.99 9.54
CA ALA A 50 -3.85 13.49 8.44
C ALA A 50 -4.89 12.51 9.01
N VAL A 51 -6.13 12.97 9.16
CA VAL A 51 -7.25 12.10 9.57
C VAL A 51 -8.02 11.72 8.32
N GLY A 52 -7.64 10.62 7.67
CA GLY A 52 -8.25 10.28 6.39
C GLY A 52 -8.13 8.81 5.99
N ALA A 53 -9.28 8.21 5.68
CA ALA A 53 -9.35 6.93 4.98
C ALA A 53 -8.68 6.97 3.58
N SER A 54 -8.51 8.17 3.01
CA SER A 54 -7.87 8.39 1.72
C SER A 54 -6.39 7.99 1.70
N GLY A 55 -5.62 8.24 2.77
CA GLY A 55 -4.22 7.78 2.86
C GLY A 55 -4.10 6.26 2.75
N ALA A 56 -5.03 5.53 3.37
CA ALA A 56 -5.11 4.08 3.28
C ALA A 56 -5.45 3.61 1.84
N ILE A 57 -6.37 4.31 1.17
CA ILE A 57 -6.72 4.05 -0.24
C ILE A 57 -5.50 4.26 -1.15
N PHE A 58 -4.74 5.34 -0.95
CA PHE A 58 -3.50 5.58 -1.68
C PHE A 58 -2.46 4.49 -1.43
N GLY A 59 -2.41 3.95 -0.20
CA GLY A 59 -1.60 2.76 0.09
C GLY A 59 -2.02 1.52 -0.69
N LEU A 60 -3.32 1.26 -0.79
CA LEU A 60 -3.82 0.17 -1.65
C LEU A 60 -3.49 0.41 -3.12
N PHE A 61 -3.60 1.65 -3.61
CA PHE A 61 -3.16 2.01 -4.96
C PHE A 61 -1.67 1.73 -5.15
N GLY A 62 -0.81 2.10 -4.20
CA GLY A 62 0.62 1.83 -4.26
C GLY A 62 0.95 0.34 -4.28
N ALA A 63 0.27 -0.43 -3.43
CA ALA A 63 0.39 -1.88 -3.42
C ALA A 63 0.00 -2.49 -4.79
N TRP A 64 -1.13 -2.08 -5.36
CA TRP A 64 -1.57 -2.55 -6.68
C TRP A 64 -0.69 -2.08 -7.83
N LEU A 65 -0.19 -0.84 -7.78
CA LEU A 65 0.68 -0.29 -8.80
C LEU A 65 2.03 -1.02 -8.82
N PHE A 66 2.59 -1.35 -7.65
CA PHE A 66 3.78 -2.18 -7.53
C PHE A 66 3.60 -3.57 -8.16
N VAL A 67 2.46 -4.19 -7.89
CA VAL A 67 2.07 -5.48 -8.44
C VAL A 67 1.93 -5.41 -9.97
N ALA A 68 1.21 -4.41 -10.46
CA ALA A 68 1.05 -4.19 -11.90
C ALA A 68 2.39 -3.89 -12.58
N TRP A 69 3.27 -3.14 -11.93
CA TRP A 69 4.63 -2.87 -12.40
C TRP A 69 5.46 -4.16 -12.53
N ARG A 70 5.35 -5.10 -11.58
CA ARG A 70 5.99 -6.43 -11.68
C ARG A 70 5.45 -7.23 -12.88
N MET A 71 4.16 -7.10 -13.18
CA MET A 71 3.48 -7.80 -14.28
C MET A 71 3.55 -7.09 -15.64
N ARG A 72 4.13 -5.88 -15.73
CA ARG A 72 4.07 -4.98 -16.89
C ARG A 72 4.61 -5.54 -18.22
N HIS A 73 5.30 -6.68 -18.17
CA HIS A 73 5.81 -7.37 -19.36
C HIS A 73 4.75 -8.24 -20.05
N SER A 74 3.63 -8.52 -19.38
CA SER A 74 2.45 -9.15 -19.97
C SER A 74 1.48 -8.08 -20.49
N PRO A 75 0.69 -8.34 -21.56
CA PRO A 75 -0.30 -7.39 -22.06
C PRO A 75 -1.30 -6.94 -21.00
N GLY A 76 -1.84 -7.88 -20.20
CA GLY A 76 -2.77 -7.58 -19.12
C GLY A 76 -2.13 -6.77 -17.98
N GLY A 77 -0.92 -7.12 -17.56
CA GLY A 77 -0.19 -6.37 -16.54
C GLY A 77 0.19 -4.96 -16.99
N ARG A 78 0.55 -4.78 -18.27
CA ARG A 78 0.83 -3.45 -18.84
C ARG A 78 -0.42 -2.58 -18.87
N ALA A 79 -1.56 -3.13 -19.30
CA ALA A 79 -2.82 -2.40 -19.31
C ALA A 79 -3.23 -1.95 -17.90
N MET A 80 -3.15 -2.87 -16.92
CA MET A 80 -3.40 -2.56 -15.51
C MET A 80 -2.46 -1.48 -14.96
N PHE A 81 -1.16 -1.59 -15.25
CA PHE A 81 -0.18 -0.60 -14.80
C PHE A 81 -0.48 0.79 -15.36
N ASN A 82 -0.79 0.89 -16.65
CA ASN A 82 -1.13 2.16 -17.29
C ASN A 82 -2.42 2.75 -16.71
N GLN A 83 -3.46 1.92 -16.48
CA GLN A 83 -4.71 2.37 -15.89
C GLN A 83 -4.51 2.89 -14.47
N LEU A 84 -3.76 2.16 -13.63
CA LEU A 84 -3.45 2.58 -12.26
C LEU A 84 -2.59 3.85 -12.25
N LEU A 85 -1.65 4.01 -13.19
CA LEU A 85 -0.87 5.24 -13.33
C LEU A 85 -1.75 6.44 -13.68
N ILE A 86 -2.70 6.29 -14.61
CA ILE A 86 -3.62 7.37 -14.99
C ILE A 86 -4.49 7.76 -13.80
N LEU A 87 -5.09 6.77 -13.12
CA LEU A 87 -5.90 7.02 -11.92
C LEU A 87 -5.08 7.68 -10.81
N MET A 88 -3.85 7.22 -10.59
CA MET A 88 -2.92 7.82 -9.62
C MET A 88 -2.63 9.28 -9.98
N ALA A 89 -2.30 9.57 -11.25
CA ALA A 89 -1.99 10.93 -11.69
C ALA A 89 -3.17 11.88 -11.45
N ILE A 90 -4.39 11.45 -11.77
CA ILE A 90 -5.61 12.23 -11.50
C ILE A 90 -5.76 12.50 -9.99
N ASN A 91 -5.64 11.45 -9.17
CA ASN A 91 -5.85 11.56 -7.72
C ASN A 91 -4.73 12.37 -7.02
N VAL A 92 -3.51 12.38 -7.55
CA VAL A 92 -2.41 13.23 -7.03
C VAL A 92 -2.60 14.69 -7.40
N VAL A 93 -3.21 15.00 -8.55
CA VAL A 93 -3.45 16.39 -8.96
C VAL A 93 -4.56 17.04 -8.13
N LEU A 94 -5.59 16.29 -7.73
CA LEU A 94 -6.74 16.80 -6.99
C LEU A 94 -6.38 17.59 -5.71
N PRO A 95 -5.47 17.13 -4.83
CA PRO A 95 -5.02 17.87 -3.66
C PRO A 95 -4.45 19.27 -3.93
N PHE A 96 -3.84 19.47 -5.10
CA PHE A 96 -3.28 20.77 -5.48
C PHE A 96 -4.33 21.75 -6.03
N LEU A 97 -5.51 21.23 -6.40
CA LEU A 97 -6.60 22.01 -6.95
C LEU A 97 -7.70 22.30 -5.92
N VAL A 98 -7.81 21.48 -4.88
CA VAL A 98 -8.86 21.57 -3.86
C VAL A 98 -8.22 21.82 -2.48
N PRO A 99 -8.39 23.02 -1.90
CA PRO A 99 -7.87 23.34 -0.57
C PRO A 99 -8.41 22.39 0.51
N GLY A 100 -7.57 22.08 1.50
CA GLY A 100 -7.92 21.21 2.63
C GLY A 100 -7.75 19.71 2.37
N ILE A 101 -7.31 19.30 1.17
CA ILE A 101 -6.91 17.92 0.91
C ILE A 101 -5.41 17.76 1.23
N ASP A 102 -5.11 16.82 2.11
CA ASP A 102 -3.74 16.54 2.52
C ASP A 102 -3.00 15.65 1.51
N TRP A 103 -2.14 16.27 0.70
CA TRP A 103 -1.32 15.59 -0.30
C TRP A 103 -0.17 14.79 0.33
N LEU A 104 0.39 15.22 1.47
CA LEU A 104 1.45 14.48 2.17
C LEU A 104 0.90 13.17 2.72
N GLY A 105 -0.34 13.20 3.22
CA GLY A 105 -1.02 12.01 3.73
C GLY A 105 -1.24 10.97 2.63
N HIS A 106 -1.53 11.42 1.41
CA HIS A 106 -1.64 10.55 0.23
C HIS A 106 -0.29 9.95 -0.16
N VAL A 107 0.77 10.76 -0.19
CA VAL A 107 2.12 10.29 -0.53
C VAL A 107 2.63 9.29 0.51
N GLY A 108 2.48 9.59 1.80
CA GLY A 108 2.90 8.69 2.88
C GLY A 108 2.15 7.36 2.84
N GLY A 109 0.83 7.42 2.61
CA GLY A 109 0.02 6.22 2.42
C GLY A 109 0.46 5.38 1.24
N PHE A 110 0.65 6.00 0.07
CA PHE A 110 1.13 5.35 -1.15
C PHE A 110 2.48 4.66 -0.96
N VAL A 111 3.44 5.35 -0.35
CA VAL A 111 4.77 4.79 -0.06
C VAL A 111 4.66 3.62 0.92
N GLY A 112 3.88 3.77 1.99
CA GLY A 112 3.67 2.72 2.99
C GLY A 112 3.09 1.44 2.37
N GLY A 113 2.00 1.55 1.62
CA GLY A 113 1.37 0.40 0.96
C GLY A 113 2.27 -0.25 -0.09
N THR A 114 3.00 0.55 -0.88
CA THR A 114 4.01 0.06 -1.84
C THR A 114 5.10 -0.74 -1.14
N ALA A 115 5.64 -0.22 -0.03
CA ALA A 115 6.69 -0.89 0.74
C ALA A 115 6.21 -2.22 1.32
N ILE A 116 5.01 -2.26 1.92
CA ILE A 116 4.44 -3.50 2.46
C ILE A 116 4.22 -4.54 1.35
N ALA A 117 3.69 -4.13 0.19
CA ALA A 117 3.52 -5.02 -0.96
C ALA A 117 4.86 -5.57 -1.48
N ALA A 118 5.91 -4.73 -1.46
CA ALA A 118 7.26 -5.16 -1.79
C ALA A 118 7.78 -6.22 -0.81
N LEU A 119 7.61 -6.01 0.49
CA LEU A 119 8.00 -6.97 1.52
C LEU A 119 7.22 -8.29 1.37
N TRP A 120 5.91 -8.24 1.16
CA TRP A 120 5.11 -9.44 0.89
C TRP A 120 5.62 -10.23 -0.30
N SER A 121 6.05 -9.53 -1.34
CA SER A 121 6.56 -10.17 -2.55
C SER A 121 7.88 -10.92 -2.35
N VAL A 122 8.72 -10.45 -1.43
CA VAL A 122 10.02 -11.06 -1.11
C VAL A 122 9.84 -12.18 -0.10
N PHE A 123 8.98 -11.97 0.90
CA PHE A 123 8.93 -12.84 2.08
C PHE A 123 7.72 -13.78 2.13
N ALA A 124 6.65 -13.57 1.36
CA ALA A 124 5.45 -14.42 1.45
C ALA A 124 5.20 -15.26 0.20
N VAL A 125 5.70 -14.88 -0.97
CA VAL A 125 5.45 -15.61 -2.23
C VAL A 125 6.09 -17.01 -2.16
N GLY A 126 5.32 -18.04 -2.51
CA GLY A 126 5.78 -19.44 -2.53
C GLY A 126 5.81 -20.13 -1.16
N ARG A 127 5.43 -19.44 -0.07
CA ARG A 127 5.37 -20.04 1.28
C ARG A 127 4.00 -20.65 1.58
N THR A 128 3.99 -21.81 2.23
CA THR A 128 2.76 -22.47 2.72
C THR A 128 2.10 -21.68 3.86
N ASN A 129 2.86 -20.87 4.59
CA ASN A 129 2.36 -19.98 5.64
C ASN A 129 2.27 -18.51 5.19
N ALA A 130 2.15 -18.25 3.88
CA ALA A 130 2.16 -16.89 3.32
C ALA A 130 1.18 -15.93 4.01
N ARG A 131 -0.02 -16.41 4.37
CA ARG A 131 -1.03 -15.62 5.09
C ARG A 131 -0.48 -15.07 6.42
N VAL A 132 0.16 -15.91 7.22
CA VAL A 132 0.75 -15.53 8.51
C VAL A 132 1.88 -14.54 8.31
N VAL A 133 2.76 -14.79 7.34
CA VAL A 133 3.90 -13.91 7.05
C VAL A 133 3.43 -12.51 6.64
N ARG A 134 2.39 -12.42 5.79
CA ARG A 134 1.84 -11.13 5.36
C ARG A 134 1.19 -10.35 6.50
N THR A 135 0.39 -11.04 7.32
CA THR A 135 -0.21 -10.43 8.51
C THR A 135 0.88 -9.94 9.47
N ALA A 136 1.94 -10.71 9.68
CA ALA A 136 3.05 -10.30 10.53
C ALA A 136 3.79 -9.06 9.98
N ILE A 137 4.05 -9.01 8.68
CA ILE A 137 4.66 -7.82 8.04
C ILE A 137 3.75 -6.61 8.17
N GLY A 138 2.45 -6.75 7.87
CA GLY A 138 1.48 -5.65 7.97
C GLY A 138 1.30 -5.15 9.40
N ALA A 139 1.19 -6.06 10.37
CA ALA A 139 1.09 -5.72 11.79
C ALA A 139 2.38 -5.08 12.33
N GLY A 140 3.55 -5.58 11.92
CA GLY A 140 4.84 -4.98 12.25
C GLY A 140 4.98 -3.56 11.69
N ALA A 141 4.58 -3.34 10.42
CA ALA A 141 4.55 -2.02 9.82
C ALA A 141 3.60 -1.07 10.56
N LEU A 142 2.41 -1.55 10.95
CA LEU A 142 1.47 -0.78 11.75
C LEU A 142 2.05 -0.41 13.12
N ALA A 143 2.71 -1.35 13.81
CA ALA A 143 3.36 -1.09 15.09
C ALA A 143 4.47 -0.03 14.98
N VAL A 144 5.31 -0.11 13.93
CA VAL A 144 6.33 0.90 13.65
C VAL A 144 5.72 2.27 13.40
N VAL A 145 4.64 2.33 12.63
CA VAL A 145 3.92 3.57 12.34
C VAL A 145 3.29 4.16 13.61
N ILE A 146 2.68 3.34 14.46
CA ILE A 146 2.14 3.79 15.75
C ILE A 146 3.27 4.35 16.63
N ALA A 147 4.39 3.63 16.73
CA ALA A 147 5.55 4.11 17.48
C ALA A 147 6.06 5.45 16.94
N ALA A 148 6.20 5.59 15.62
CA ALA A 148 6.62 6.83 14.98
C ALA A 148 5.63 7.99 15.24
N ALA A 149 4.32 7.72 15.25
CA ALA A 149 3.31 8.73 15.57
C ALA A 149 3.44 9.23 17.03
N VAL A 150 3.81 8.35 17.96
CA VAL A 150 3.96 8.68 19.39
C VAL A 150 5.23 9.48 19.69
N VAL A 151 6.31 9.33 18.90
CA VAL A 151 7.58 10.08 19.14
C VAL A 151 7.42 11.60 19.02
N ILE A 152 6.33 12.09 18.41
CA ILE A 152 6.05 13.52 18.23
C ILE A 152 5.07 14.10 19.28
N VAL A 153 4.35 13.26 20.03
CA VAL A 153 3.39 13.69 21.07
C VAL A 153 4.08 13.81 22.42
#